data_AF-A0A2H3C5U4-F1
#
_entry.id   AF-A0A2H3C5U4-F1
#
_cell.length_a   1.000
_cell.length_b   1.000
_cell.length_c   1.000
_cell.angle_alpha   90.00
_cell.angle_beta   90.00
_cell.angle_gamma   90.00
#
_symmetry.space_group_name_H-M   'P 1'
#
loop_
_entity.id
_entity.type
_entity.pdbx_description
1 polymer ?
#
loop_
_entity_poly.entity_id
_entity_poly.type
_entity_poly.pdbx_seq_one_letter_code
_entity_poly.pdbx_strand_id
1 'polypeptide(L)'
;MGAGVGLTIGFIFGSWSIFRYGAGTRGTLSTLSMYMLNSAATFSFFLSIGSVIRNDSMIPPHLEAQLAAPAMMLRSRNEGLQMMKARWEEERRRKTNA
;
A
#
# COMPACT_ATOMS: atom_id res chain seq x y z
N MET A 1 -11.27 -6.04 2.21
CA MET A 1 -9.91 -6.22 2.74
C MET A 1 -9.90 -6.88 4.12
N GLY A 2 -10.47 -6.27 5.18
CA GLY A 2 -10.42 -6.86 6.54
C GLY A 2 -11.16 -8.18 6.75
N ALA A 3 -12.30 -8.39 6.08
CA ALA A 3 -13.04 -9.66 6.16
C ALA A 3 -12.23 -10.85 5.61
N GLY A 4 -11.49 -10.66 4.50
CA GLY A 4 -10.65 -11.70 3.92
C GLY A 4 -9.53 -12.12 4.86
N VAL A 5 -8.78 -11.14 5.40
CA VAL A 5 -7.71 -11.39 6.37
C VAL A 5 -8.25 -12.09 7.62
N GLY A 6 -9.38 -11.63 8.15
CA GLY A 6 -9.99 -12.24 9.33
C GLY A 6 -10.48 -13.67 9.09
N LEU A 7 -11.04 -13.98 7.92
CA LEU A 7 -11.39 -15.36 7.56
C LEU A 7 -10.16 -16.26 7.46
N THR A 8 -9.06 -15.81 6.86
CA THR A 8 -7.83 -16.60 6.72
C THR A 8 -7.16 -16.86 8.08
N ILE A 9 -7.02 -15.82 8.90
CA ILE A 9 -6.46 -15.94 10.27
C ILE A 9 -7.34 -16.87 11.11
N GLY A 10 -8.67 -16.67 11.06
CA GLY A 10 -9.62 -17.51 11.79
C GLY A 10 -9.64 -18.96 11.29
N PHE A 11 -9.37 -19.20 10.01
CA PHE A 11 -9.20 -20.56 9.47
C PHE A 11 -7.92 -21.23 10.00
N ILE A 12 -6.79 -20.50 10.05
CA ILE A 12 -5.52 -21.04 10.56
C ILE A 12 -5.63 -21.36 12.05
N PHE A 13 -6.07 -20.39 12.87
CA PHE A 13 -6.22 -20.61 14.31
C PHE A 13 -7.34 -21.58 14.64
N GLY A 14 -8.46 -21.55 13.91
CA GLY A 14 -9.57 -22.48 14.08
C GLY A 14 -9.16 -23.92 13.75
N SER A 15 -8.46 -24.12 12.63
CA SER A 15 -7.93 -25.45 12.25
C SER A 15 -6.91 -25.95 13.28
N TRP A 16 -6.00 -25.08 13.72
CA TRP A 16 -5.02 -25.42 14.74
C TRP A 16 -5.67 -25.78 16.09
N SER A 17 -6.69 -25.03 16.50
CA SER A 17 -7.48 -25.34 17.72
C SER A 17 -8.18 -26.70 17.61
N ILE A 18 -8.73 -27.04 16.44
CA ILE A 18 -9.39 -28.33 16.21
C ILE A 18 -8.37 -29.48 16.24
N PHE A 19 -7.20 -29.31 15.63
CA PHE A 19 -6.15 -30.33 15.70
C PHE A 19 -5.60 -30.53 17.10
N ARG A 20 -5.49 -29.46 17.91
CA ARG A 20 -4.89 -29.55 19.24
C ARG A 20 -5.85 -29.99 20.34
N TYR A 21 -7.07 -29.47 20.32
CA TYR A 21 -8.07 -29.63 21.38
C TYR A 21 -9.28 -30.47 20.95
N GLY A 22 -9.32 -30.88 19.68
CA GLY A 22 -10.45 -31.59 19.10
C GLY A 22 -11.57 -30.65 18.67
N ALA A 23 -12.54 -31.22 17.96
CA ALA A 23 -13.67 -30.50 17.36
C ALA A 23 -14.71 -29.93 18.36
N GLY A 24 -14.55 -30.23 19.66
CA GLY A 24 -15.55 -29.95 20.69
C GLY A 24 -16.88 -30.68 20.47
N THR A 25 -17.85 -30.43 21.35
CA THR A 25 -19.20 -31.03 21.29
C THR A 25 -20.05 -30.53 20.12
N ARG A 26 -19.67 -29.38 19.54
CA ARG A 26 -20.39 -28.73 18.44
C ARG A 26 -19.91 -29.16 17.05
N GLY A 27 -18.91 -30.03 16.97
CA GLY A 27 -18.34 -30.52 15.72
C GLY A 27 -17.34 -29.55 15.07
N THR A 28 -16.58 -30.08 14.10
CA THR A 28 -15.42 -29.40 13.49
C THR A 28 -15.83 -28.12 12.78
N LEU A 29 -16.90 -28.20 11.99
CA LEU A 29 -17.38 -27.11 11.16
C LEU A 29 -17.96 -25.96 11.98
N SER A 30 -18.69 -26.25 13.06
CA SER A 30 -19.23 -25.20 13.95
C SER A 30 -18.12 -24.45 14.66
N THR A 31 -17.14 -25.17 15.22
CA THR A 31 -16.00 -24.55 15.90
C THR A 31 -15.17 -23.72 14.91
N LEU A 32 -14.84 -24.28 13.73
CA LEU A 32 -14.06 -23.58 12.69
C LEU A 32 -14.76 -22.30 12.21
N SER A 33 -16.04 -22.40 11.86
CA SER A 33 -16.81 -21.26 11.38
C SER A 33 -16.93 -20.17 12.43
N MET A 34 -17.03 -20.51 13.72
CA MET A 34 -17.08 -19.54 14.81
C MET A 34 -15.76 -18.76 14.96
N TYR A 35 -14.61 -19.43 14.86
CA TYR A 35 -13.29 -18.77 14.83
C TYR A 35 -13.13 -17.85 13.61
N MET A 36 -13.55 -18.33 12.44
CA MET A 36 -13.54 -17.56 11.19
C MET A 36 -14.42 -16.32 11.28
N LEU A 37 -15.64 -16.47 11.81
CA LEU A 37 -16.63 -15.39 11.86
C LEU A 37 -16.25 -14.34 12.91
N ASN A 38 -15.78 -14.74 14.09
CA ASN A 38 -15.32 -13.81 15.12
C ASN A 38 -14.08 -13.01 14.66
N SER A 39 -13.12 -13.68 14.03
CA SER A 39 -11.93 -13.02 13.46
C SER A 39 -12.32 -12.09 12.30
N ALA A 40 -13.16 -12.55 11.37
CA ALA A 40 -13.65 -11.72 10.26
C ALA A 40 -14.40 -10.47 10.76
N ALA A 41 -15.26 -10.60 11.78
CA ALA A 41 -16.00 -9.49 12.34
C ALA A 41 -15.07 -8.42 12.93
N THR A 42 -14.12 -8.81 13.79
CA THR A 42 -13.20 -7.87 14.44
C THR A 42 -12.27 -7.18 13.44
N PHE A 43 -11.61 -7.96 12.56
CA PHE A 43 -10.70 -7.37 11.57
C PHE A 43 -11.43 -6.52 10.53
N SER A 44 -12.64 -6.91 10.11
CA SER A 44 -13.43 -6.07 9.19
C SER A 44 -13.89 -4.77 9.85
N PHE A 45 -14.32 -4.82 11.11
CA PHE A 45 -14.74 -3.62 11.85
C PHE A 45 -13.59 -2.61 12.00
N PHE A 46 -12.45 -3.03 12.55
CA PHE A 46 -11.31 -2.13 12.77
C PHE A 46 -10.69 -1.62 11.47
N LEU A 47 -10.54 -2.48 10.45
CA LEU A 47 -10.03 -2.01 9.16
C LEU A 47 -11.05 -1.13 8.42
N SER A 48 -12.35 -1.31 8.63
CA SER A 48 -13.36 -0.42 8.04
C SER A 48 -13.21 1.00 8.57
N ILE A 49 -13.02 1.15 9.88
CA ILE A 49 -12.76 2.46 10.50
C ILE A 49 -11.47 3.08 9.95
N GLY A 50 -10.38 2.31 9.93
CA GLY A 50 -9.10 2.77 9.37
C GLY A 50 -9.18 3.11 7.88
N SER A 51 -10.02 2.40 7.13
CA SER A 51 -10.24 2.68 5.71
C SER A 51 -11.00 3.98 5.48
N VAL A 52 -11.96 4.33 6.33
CA VAL A 52 -12.68 5.61 6.25
C VAL A 52 -11.72 6.74 6.59
N ILE A 53 -11.02 6.66 7.74
CA ILE A 53 -10.05 7.68 8.17
C ILE A 53 -8.96 7.91 7.11
N ARG A 54 -8.45 6.83 6.51
CA ARG A 54 -7.41 6.93 5.47
C ARG A 54 -7.92 7.51 4.15
N ASN A 55 -9.23 7.43 3.88
CA ASN A 55 -9.82 7.85 2.61
C ASN A 55 -10.56 9.20 2.69
N ASP A 56 -10.63 9.83 3.87
CA ASP A 56 -11.22 11.17 4.09
C ASP A 56 -10.36 12.34 3.53
N SER A 57 -9.20 12.06 2.92
CA SER A 57 -8.36 13.10 2.30
C SER A 57 -8.97 13.63 0.99
N MET A 58 -9.32 14.92 0.95
CA MET A 58 -9.82 15.63 -0.26
C MET A 58 -8.87 15.55 -1.46
N ILE A 59 -7.57 15.41 -1.19
CA ILE A 59 -6.54 15.24 -2.21
C ILE A 59 -6.19 13.76 -2.23
N PRO A 60 -6.26 13.07 -3.38
CA PRO A 60 -5.88 11.68 -3.42
C PRO A 60 -4.39 11.55 -3.10
N PRO A 61 -3.98 10.57 -2.26
CA PRO A 61 -2.66 10.54 -1.64
C PRO A 61 -1.50 10.41 -2.64
N HIS A 62 -1.75 9.97 -3.87
CA HIS A 62 -0.76 9.99 -4.95
C HIS A 62 -0.43 11.42 -5.42
N LEU A 63 -1.43 12.30 -5.44
CA LEU A 63 -1.30 13.69 -5.84
C LEU A 63 -0.68 14.51 -4.70
N GLU A 64 -1.07 14.24 -3.45
CA GLU A 64 -0.45 14.85 -2.27
C GLU A 64 1.02 14.44 -2.14
N ALA A 65 1.37 13.18 -2.42
CA ALA A 65 2.77 12.75 -2.49
C ALA A 65 3.55 13.44 -3.63
N GLN A 66 2.93 13.71 -4.78
CA GLN A 66 3.55 14.52 -5.85
C GLN A 66 3.76 15.99 -5.44
N LEU A 67 2.85 16.56 -4.65
CA LEU A 67 2.91 17.95 -4.19
C LEU A 67 3.86 18.13 -2.99
N ALA A 68 3.93 17.14 -2.10
CA ALA A 68 4.79 17.11 -0.91
C ALA A 68 6.21 16.61 -1.19
N ALA A 69 6.42 15.92 -2.32
CA ALA A 69 7.77 15.64 -2.78
C ALA A 69 8.48 16.97 -3.06
N PRO A 70 9.66 17.24 -2.45
CA PRO A 70 10.43 18.44 -2.75
C PRO A 70 10.72 18.39 -4.23
N ALA A 71 10.13 19.31 -5.03
CA ALA A 71 10.10 19.32 -6.49
C ALA A 71 11.30 18.58 -7.07
N MET A 72 11.18 17.25 -7.17
CA MET A 72 12.23 16.45 -7.77
C MET A 72 11.92 16.67 -9.21
N MET A 73 12.51 17.75 -9.72
CA MET A 73 12.50 18.22 -11.07
C MET A 73 12.10 17.05 -11.97
N LEU A 74 10.81 16.97 -12.31
CA LEU A 74 10.36 16.33 -13.54
C LEU A 74 10.84 17.24 -14.66
N ARG A 75 12.16 17.40 -14.73
CA ARG A 75 12.88 18.17 -15.70
C ARG A 75 12.83 17.30 -16.92
N SER A 76 11.86 17.64 -17.76
CA SER A 76 11.58 16.98 -19.02
C SER A 76 12.90 16.65 -19.71
N ARG A 77 13.03 15.43 -20.25
CA ARG A 77 14.20 14.98 -21.02
C ARG A 77 14.63 16.03 -22.06
N ASN A 78 13.66 16.76 -22.61
CA ASN A 78 13.89 17.83 -23.59
C ASN A 78 14.60 19.06 -22.99
N GLU A 79 14.31 19.44 -21.74
CA GLU A 79 15.01 20.53 -21.06
C GLU A 79 16.48 20.16 -20.78
N GLY A 80 16.75 18.90 -20.45
CA GLY A 80 18.11 18.39 -20.25
C GLY A 80 18.96 18.48 -21.52
N LEU A 81 18.37 18.11 -22.67
CA LEU A 81 19.05 18.18 -23.97
C LEU A 81 19.34 19.63 -24.39
N GLN A 82 18.41 20.56 -24.12
CA GLN A 82 18.59 21.99 -24.40
C GLN A 82 19.78 22.57 -23.61
N MET A 83 19.87 22.27 -22.31
CA MET A 83 21.00 22.73 -21.49
C MET A 83 22.33 22.09 -21.86
N MET A 84 22.35 20.80 -22.24
CA MET A 84 23.57 20.17 -22.74
C MET A 84 24.07 20.83 -24.03
N LYS A 85 23.16 21.13 -24.97
CA LYS A 85 23.51 21.85 -26.21
C LYS A 85 24.05 23.25 -25.91
N ALA A 86 23.39 24.00 -25.03
CA ALA A 86 23.83 25.33 -24.63
C ALA A 86 25.24 25.32 -24.01
N ARG A 87 25.51 24.40 -23.06
CA ARG A 87 26.85 24.26 -22.46
C ARG A 87 27.92 23.84 -23.49
N TRP A 88 27.57 22.95 -24.40
CA TRP A 88 28.50 22.50 -25.45
C TRP A 88 28.84 23.61 -26.45
N GLU A 89 27.88 24.51 -26.73
CA GLU A 89 28.13 25.70 -27.55
C GLU A 89 29.02 26.72 -26.84
N GLU A 90 28.84 26.91 -25.53
CA GLU A 90 29.72 27.75 -24.71
C GLU A 90 31.16 27.21 -24.67
N GLU A 91 31.34 25.89 -24.52
CA GLU A 91 32.67 25.27 -24.57
C GLU A 91 33.33 25.39 -25.93
N ARG A 92 32.57 25.23 -27.03
CA ARG A 92 33.09 25.44 -28.39
C ARG A 92 33.51 26.89 -28.60
N ARG A 93 32.71 27.86 -28.16
CA ARG A 93 33.06 29.29 -28.24
C ARG A 93 34.31 29.63 -27.43
N ARG A 94 34.50 29.01 -26.27
CA ARG A 94 35.72 29.18 -25.46
C ARG A 94 36.96 28.63 -26.14
N LYS A 95 36.87 27.51 -26.83
CA LYS A 95 38.01 26.91 -27.57
C LYS A 95 38.35 27.63 -28.87
N THR A 96 37.40 28.35 -29.46
CA THR A 96 37.63 29.15 -30.69
C THR A 96 38.21 30.53 -30.40
N ASN A 97 37.99 31.07 -29.18
CA ASN A 97 38.50 32.37 -28.76
C ASN A 97 39.80 32.29 -27.92
N ALA A 98 40.44 31.11 -27.86
CA ALA A 98 41.74 30.87 -27.24
C ALA A 98 42.71 30.42 -28.34
#